data_AF-A0AAW5JZH6-F1
#
_entry.id   AF-A0AAW5JZH6-F1
#
_cell.length_a   1.000
_cell.length_b   1.000
_cell.length_c   1.000
_cell.angle_alpha   90.00
_cell.angle_beta   90.00
_cell.angle_gamma   90.00
#
_symmetry.space_group_name_H-M   'P 1'
#
loop_
_entity.id
_entity.type
_entity.pdbx_description
1 polymer ?
#
loop_
_entity_poly.entity_id
_entity_poly.type
_entity_poly.pdbx_seq_one_letter_code
_entity_poly.pdbx_strand_id
1 'polypeptide(L)'
;MKDYDWWVKAWNAYNNPPTKTIPLDASDALQGKITSVVVLVIAIFAIPLIIRRAIADAKEDMMGKIELVAAVIASVCLSVMCVWMVYDAFAMEQTQEVKTSVTHPLGFEDQLEKDFKVSNLSCKTDAYLILPDHGSYDCTFTSKDGKSVTKGTLVITEGEKVGLYDANGKLVETS
;
A
#
# COMPACT_ATOMS: atom_id res chain seq x y z
N MET A 1 -22.41 -25.39 2.22
CA MET A 1 -21.54 -24.25 2.60
C MET A 1 -20.91 -23.68 1.34
N LYS A 2 -20.69 -22.37 1.30
CA LYS A 2 -20.09 -21.63 0.18
C LYS A 2 -18.66 -21.22 0.55
N ASP A 3 -17.78 -21.19 -0.43
CA ASP A 3 -16.39 -20.77 -0.27
C ASP A 3 -16.28 -19.23 -0.42
N TYR A 4 -15.72 -18.56 0.59
CA TYR A 4 -15.54 -17.10 0.63
C TYR A 4 -14.08 -16.67 0.43
N ASP A 5 -13.17 -17.57 0.02
CA ASP A 5 -11.76 -17.24 -0.26
C ASP A 5 -11.61 -16.11 -1.27
N TRP A 6 -12.46 -16.08 -2.28
CA TRP A 6 -12.47 -14.99 -3.26
C TRP A 6 -12.87 -13.63 -2.64
N TRP A 7 -13.80 -13.63 -1.67
CA TRP A 7 -14.30 -12.41 -1.01
C TRP A 7 -13.26 -11.89 -0.02
N VAL A 8 -12.63 -12.78 0.75
CA VAL A 8 -11.53 -12.43 1.64
C VAL A 8 -10.34 -11.89 0.85
N LYS A 9 -9.98 -12.53 -0.29
CA LYS A 9 -8.96 -12.01 -1.20
C LYS A 9 -9.30 -10.63 -1.74
N ALA A 10 -10.56 -10.38 -2.10
CA ALA A 10 -11.00 -9.08 -2.59
C ALA A 10 -10.89 -7.99 -1.50
N TRP A 11 -11.30 -8.27 -0.26
CA TRP A 11 -11.14 -7.35 0.86
C TRP A 11 -9.69 -7.12 1.26
N ASN A 12 -8.87 -8.17 1.23
CA ASN A 12 -7.44 -8.02 1.46
C ASN A 12 -6.78 -7.17 0.37
N ALA A 13 -7.12 -7.38 -0.90
CA ALA A 13 -6.65 -6.53 -2.00
C ALA A 13 -7.17 -5.10 -1.90
N TYR A 14 -8.37 -4.86 -1.36
CA TYR A 14 -8.89 -3.51 -1.14
C TYR A 14 -8.15 -2.77 -0.02
N ASN A 15 -7.90 -3.45 1.11
CA ASN A 15 -7.18 -2.88 2.25
C ASN A 15 -5.67 -2.75 1.98
N ASN A 16 -5.12 -3.68 1.20
CA ASN A 16 -3.73 -3.75 0.78
C ASN A 16 -3.65 -3.77 -0.76
N PRO A 17 -3.92 -2.62 -1.42
CA PRO A 17 -3.93 -2.55 -2.87
C PRO A 17 -2.57 -2.94 -3.45
N PRO A 18 -2.52 -3.81 -4.47
CA PRO A 18 -1.27 -4.17 -5.10
C PRO A 18 -0.62 -2.95 -5.75
N THR A 19 0.70 -2.92 -5.76
CA THR A 19 1.46 -1.89 -6.44
C THR A 19 1.78 -2.33 -7.86
N LYS A 20 1.78 -1.37 -8.79
CA LYS A 20 2.27 -1.57 -10.14
C LYS A 20 3.28 -0.49 -10.47
N THR A 21 4.36 -0.88 -11.13
CA THR A 21 5.34 0.03 -11.71
C THR A 21 4.81 0.58 -13.03
N ILE A 22 4.67 1.89 -13.13
CA ILE A 22 4.38 2.59 -14.38
C ILE A 22 5.53 3.54 -14.72
N PRO A 23 5.81 3.80 -16.01
CA PRO A 23 6.76 4.83 -16.40
C PRO A 23 6.31 6.17 -15.82
N LEU A 24 7.27 6.97 -15.34
CA LEU A 24 6.99 8.36 -14.96
C LEU A 24 6.39 9.11 -16.16
N ASP A 25 5.52 10.05 -15.86
CA ASP A 25 5.07 10.98 -16.89
C ASP A 25 6.25 11.82 -17.38
N ALA A 26 6.11 12.39 -18.59
CA ALA A 26 7.18 13.16 -19.18
C ALA A 26 7.53 14.40 -18.34
N SER A 27 6.57 14.98 -17.61
CA SER A 27 6.77 16.12 -16.74
C SER A 27 7.64 15.79 -15.54
N ASP A 28 7.30 14.74 -14.78
CA ASP A 28 8.03 14.38 -13.56
C ASP A 28 9.42 13.84 -13.91
N ALA A 29 9.53 13.06 -14.99
CA ALA A 29 10.84 12.60 -15.48
C ALA A 29 11.73 13.78 -15.91
N LEU A 30 11.16 14.79 -16.57
CA LEU A 30 11.88 16.00 -16.94
C LEU A 30 12.25 16.84 -15.71
N GLN A 31 11.35 16.95 -14.73
CA GLN A 31 11.60 17.66 -13.49
C GLN A 31 12.75 17.01 -12.70
N GLY A 32 12.76 15.68 -12.57
CA GLY A 32 13.86 14.94 -11.95
C GLY A 32 15.21 15.20 -12.63
N LYS A 33 15.23 15.24 -13.98
CA LYS A 33 16.42 15.60 -14.76
C LYS A 33 16.87 17.04 -14.50
N ILE A 34 15.94 17.99 -14.51
CA ILE A 34 16.23 19.41 -14.23
C ILE A 34 16.80 19.57 -12.82
N THR A 35 16.19 18.95 -11.81
CA THR A 35 16.68 18.99 -10.43
C THR A 35 18.09 18.43 -10.32
N SER A 36 18.36 17.29 -10.97
CA SER A 36 19.70 16.68 -10.98
C SER A 36 20.75 17.60 -11.61
N VAL A 37 20.42 18.25 -12.74
CA VAL A 37 21.32 19.23 -13.38
C VAL A 37 21.54 20.46 -12.50
N VAL A 38 20.49 20.99 -11.86
CA VAL A 38 20.63 22.15 -10.96
C VAL A 38 21.55 21.83 -9.78
N VAL A 39 21.41 20.64 -9.17
CA VAL A 39 22.30 20.20 -8.08
C VAL A 39 23.75 20.11 -8.55
N LEU A 40 23.99 19.56 -9.75
CA LEU A 40 25.33 19.50 -10.33
C LEU A 40 25.94 20.89 -10.53
N VAL A 41 25.15 21.84 -11.06
CA VAL A 41 25.60 23.22 -11.28
C VAL A 41 25.96 23.88 -9.95
N ILE A 42 25.12 23.75 -8.92
CA ILE A 42 25.41 24.30 -7.59
C ILE A 42 26.69 23.67 -7.01
N ALA A 43 26.87 22.36 -7.13
CA ALA A 43 28.08 21.67 -6.67
C ALA A 43 29.36 22.21 -7.33
N ILE A 44 29.32 22.45 -8.65
CA ILE A 44 30.45 23.01 -9.41
C ILE A 44 30.85 24.39 -8.91
N PHE A 45 29.90 25.21 -8.46
CA PHE A 45 30.21 26.54 -7.89
C PHE A 45 30.57 26.48 -6.39
N ALA A 46 29.95 25.60 -5.62
CA ALA A 46 30.17 25.49 -4.17
C ALA A 46 31.51 24.85 -3.82
N ILE A 47 31.92 23.79 -4.52
CA ILE A 47 33.17 23.06 -4.27
C ILE A 47 34.40 23.99 -4.30
N PRO A 48 34.61 24.83 -5.33
CA PRO A 48 35.75 25.74 -5.37
C PRO A 48 35.74 26.77 -4.23
N LEU A 49 34.56 27.22 -3.79
CA LEU A 49 34.44 28.17 -2.68
C LEU A 49 34.81 27.53 -1.35
N ILE A 50 34.34 26.30 -1.11
CA ILE A 50 34.68 25.51 0.09
C ILE A 50 36.19 25.26 0.14
N ILE A 51 36.79 24.82 -0.97
CA ILE A 51 38.23 24.57 -1.06
C ILE A 51 39.03 25.86 -0.87
N ARG A 52 38.65 26.97 -1.51
CA ARG A 52 39.34 28.26 -1.33
C ARG A 52 39.33 28.73 0.11
N ARG A 53 38.20 28.61 0.80
CA ARG A 53 38.08 28.95 2.21
C ARG A 53 38.99 28.08 3.07
N ALA A 54 38.95 26.77 2.86
CA ALA A 54 39.79 25.84 3.61
C ALA A 54 41.30 26.03 3.35
N ILE A 55 41.71 26.45 2.14
CA ILE A 55 43.11 26.82 1.85
C ILE A 55 43.52 28.07 2.63
N ALA A 56 42.64 29.07 2.75
CA ALA A 56 42.92 30.27 3.52
C ALA A 56 43.10 29.94 5.01
N ASP A 57 42.22 29.10 5.56
CA ASP A 57 42.28 28.69 6.97
C ASP A 57 43.51 27.80 7.26
N ALA A 58 43.92 26.94 6.31
CA ALA A 58 45.12 26.09 6.42
C ALA A 58 46.45 26.84 6.43
N LYS A 59 46.46 28.09 5.96
CA LYS A 59 47.65 28.93 5.94
C LYS A 59 48.00 29.45 7.35
N GLU A 60 47.00 29.58 8.21
CA GLU A 60 47.11 30.28 9.50
C GLU A 60 47.41 29.33 10.68
N ASP A 61 46.95 28.07 10.65
CA ASP A 61 47.12 27.12 11.78
C ASP A 61 47.09 25.62 11.37
N MET A 62 47.60 24.74 12.25
CA MET A 62 47.54 23.27 12.12
C MET A 62 46.10 22.74 12.07
N MET A 63 45.14 23.36 12.77
CA MET A 63 43.73 22.99 12.65
C MET A 63 43.18 23.23 11.24
N GLY A 64 43.56 24.34 10.60
CA GLY A 64 43.15 24.64 9.23
C GLY A 64 43.64 23.61 8.20
N LYS A 65 44.80 22.98 8.43
CA LYS A 65 45.29 21.88 7.57
C LYS A 65 44.42 20.63 7.67
N ILE A 66 43.89 20.32 8.86
CA ILE A 66 42.94 19.22 9.06
C ILE A 66 41.61 19.55 8.38
N GLU A 67 41.14 20.79 8.50
CA GLU A 67 39.93 21.27 7.81
C GLU A 67 40.07 21.23 6.28
N LEU A 68 41.25 21.53 5.74
CA LEU A 68 41.54 21.38 4.32
C LEU A 68 41.44 19.93 3.85
N VAL A 69 42.03 18.99 4.59
CA VAL A 69 41.92 17.56 4.26
C VAL A 69 40.46 17.10 4.31
N ALA A 70 39.71 17.51 5.34
CA ALA A 70 38.29 17.21 5.45
C ALA A 70 37.46 17.82 4.31
N ALA A 71 37.73 19.07 3.93
CA ALA A 71 37.06 19.76 2.84
C ALA A 71 37.33 19.11 1.47
N VAL A 72 38.56 18.66 1.22
CA VAL A 72 38.90 17.93 0.00
C VAL A 72 38.19 16.58 -0.05
N ILE A 73 38.18 15.82 1.05
CA ILE A 73 37.47 14.54 1.13
C ILE A 73 35.96 14.75 0.90
N ALA A 74 35.35 15.71 1.60
CA ALA A 74 33.93 16.04 1.45
C ALA A 74 33.60 16.49 0.01
N SER A 75 34.47 17.26 -0.62
CA SER A 75 34.32 17.67 -2.02
C SER A 75 34.34 16.48 -2.98
N VAL A 76 35.20 15.48 -2.75
CA VAL A 76 35.26 14.28 -3.58
C VAL A 76 34.02 13.41 -3.37
N CYS A 77 33.56 13.25 -2.13
CA CYS A 77 32.30 12.56 -1.85
C CYS A 77 31.11 13.24 -2.53
N LEU A 78 31.03 14.57 -2.45
CA LEU A 78 29.96 15.35 -3.06
C LEU A 78 29.97 15.25 -4.59
N SER A 79 31.15 15.31 -5.22
CA SER A 79 31.25 15.18 -6.68
C SER A 79 30.84 13.78 -7.16
N VAL A 80 31.24 12.71 -6.46
CA VAL A 80 30.83 11.34 -6.76
C VAL A 80 29.31 11.17 -6.62
N MET A 81 28.71 11.70 -5.54
CA MET A 81 27.25 11.65 -5.35
C MET A 81 26.50 12.42 -6.44
N CYS A 82 26.99 13.61 -6.84
CA CYS A 82 26.38 14.38 -7.92
C CYS A 82 26.42 13.66 -9.27
N VAL A 83 27.55 13.04 -9.62
CA VAL A 83 27.69 12.28 -10.86
C VAL A 83 26.75 11.07 -10.87
N TRP A 84 26.63 10.37 -9.74
CA TRP A 84 25.71 9.25 -9.59
C TRP A 84 24.24 9.68 -9.75
N MET A 85 23.81 10.75 -9.08
CA MET A 85 22.44 11.28 -9.23
C MET A 85 22.11 11.70 -10.68
N VAL A 86 23.09 12.23 -11.42
CA VAL A 86 22.91 12.55 -12.84
C VAL A 86 22.84 11.28 -13.66
N TYR A 87 23.69 10.29 -13.39
CA TYR A 87 23.62 9.01 -14.08
C TYR A 87 22.23 8.35 -13.93
N ASP A 88 21.69 8.28 -12.72
CA ASP A 88 20.38 7.67 -12.46
C ASP A 88 19.25 8.44 -13.16
N ALA A 89 19.31 9.77 -13.18
CA ALA A 89 18.30 10.60 -13.84
C ALA A 89 18.29 10.47 -15.37
N PHE A 90 19.41 10.09 -15.99
CA PHE A 90 19.56 10.07 -17.45
C PHE A 90 19.68 8.68 -18.07
N ALA A 91 20.21 7.69 -17.33
CA ALA A 91 20.48 6.35 -17.84
C ALA A 91 19.41 5.32 -17.43
N MET A 92 18.71 5.53 -16.31
CA MET A 92 17.67 4.62 -15.86
C MET A 92 16.28 5.06 -16.32
N GLU A 93 15.47 4.09 -16.74
CA GLU A 93 14.06 4.29 -17.01
C GLU A 93 13.37 4.60 -15.68
N GLN A 94 12.86 5.82 -15.55
CA GLN A 94 12.25 6.31 -14.32
C GLN A 94 10.85 5.70 -14.19
N THR A 95 10.63 4.91 -13.14
CA THR A 95 9.34 4.28 -12.85
C THR A 95 8.81 4.68 -11.48
N GLN A 96 7.50 4.79 -11.36
CA GLN A 96 6.82 5.05 -10.11
C GLN A 96 5.97 3.85 -9.72
N GLU A 97 5.99 3.51 -8.42
CA GLU A 97 5.03 2.57 -7.86
C GLU A 97 3.71 3.27 -7.58
N VAL A 98 2.65 2.81 -8.25
CA VAL A 98 1.30 3.31 -8.04
C VAL A 98 0.44 2.18 -7.48
N LYS A 99 -0.32 2.47 -6.43
CA LYS A 99 -1.35 1.57 -5.91
C LYS A 99 -2.45 1.44 -6.95
N THR A 100 -2.77 0.21 -7.35
CA THR A 100 -3.90 -0.01 -8.25
C THR A 100 -5.20 0.33 -7.52
N SER A 101 -6.09 1.05 -8.19
CA SER A 101 -7.45 1.26 -7.69
C SER A 101 -8.18 -0.08 -7.68
N VAL A 102 -8.59 -0.53 -6.48
CA VAL A 102 -9.40 -1.72 -6.28
C VAL A 102 -10.80 -1.29 -5.91
N THR A 103 -11.81 -1.84 -6.59
CA THR A 103 -13.22 -1.58 -6.28
C THR A 103 -13.55 -2.02 -4.87
N HIS A 104 -14.26 -1.19 -4.11
CA HIS A 104 -14.73 -1.52 -2.76
C HIS A 104 -15.65 -2.77 -2.83
N PRO A 105 -15.28 -3.91 -2.23
CA PRO A 105 -16.10 -5.11 -2.26
C PRO A 105 -17.35 -4.94 -1.39
N LEU A 106 -18.41 -5.70 -1.66
CA LEU A 106 -19.61 -5.68 -0.80
C LEU A 106 -19.26 -6.09 0.64
N GLY A 107 -19.94 -5.48 1.61
CA GLY A 107 -19.86 -5.88 3.01
C GLY A 107 -20.27 -7.33 3.20
N PHE A 108 -19.84 -7.94 4.31
CA PHE A 108 -20.05 -9.37 4.53
C PHE A 108 -21.53 -9.74 4.57
N GLU A 109 -22.36 -8.96 5.27
CA GLU A 109 -23.81 -9.18 5.35
C GLU A 109 -24.49 -9.02 3.99
N ASP A 110 -24.19 -7.95 3.24
CA ASP A 110 -24.73 -7.72 1.89
C ASP A 110 -24.37 -8.86 0.92
N GLN A 111 -23.13 -9.36 1.04
CA GLN A 111 -22.68 -10.48 0.23
C GLN A 111 -23.40 -11.77 0.61
N LEU A 112 -23.62 -12.02 1.90
CA LEU A 112 -24.41 -13.16 2.38
C LEU A 112 -25.86 -13.08 1.93
N GLU A 113 -26.51 -11.90 2.02
CA GLU A 113 -27.87 -11.68 1.52
C GLU A 113 -28.00 -12.06 0.05
N LYS A 114 -27.06 -11.56 -0.76
CA LYS A 114 -27.00 -11.87 -2.19
C LYS A 114 -26.76 -13.35 -2.45
N ASP A 115 -25.82 -13.97 -1.74
CA ASP A 115 -25.44 -15.35 -1.97
C ASP A 115 -26.47 -16.35 -1.46
N PHE A 116 -27.16 -16.07 -0.36
CA PHE A 116 -28.19 -16.95 0.21
C PHE A 116 -29.60 -16.56 -0.22
N LYS A 117 -29.76 -15.50 -1.04
CA LYS A 117 -31.05 -14.95 -1.50
C LYS A 117 -31.99 -14.64 -0.32
N VAL A 118 -31.43 -14.06 0.73
CA VAL A 118 -32.14 -13.60 1.94
C VAL A 118 -32.05 -12.08 2.03
N SER A 119 -32.86 -11.47 2.89
CA SER A 119 -32.85 -10.02 3.12
C SER A 119 -33.01 -9.65 4.59
N ASN A 120 -32.55 -8.46 4.98
CA ASN A 120 -32.47 -8.01 6.37
C ASN A 120 -31.69 -9.01 7.25
N LEU A 121 -30.58 -9.54 6.72
CA LEU A 121 -29.66 -10.38 7.46
C LEU A 121 -28.96 -9.52 8.51
N SER A 122 -29.04 -9.96 9.75
CA SER A 122 -28.29 -9.38 10.85
C SER A 122 -27.76 -10.52 11.70
N CYS A 123 -26.45 -10.62 11.79
CA CYS A 123 -25.77 -11.62 12.61
C CYS A 123 -25.16 -10.94 13.84
N LYS A 124 -25.27 -11.57 15.01
CA LYS A 124 -24.58 -11.12 16.23
C LYS A 124 -23.09 -11.43 16.12
N THR A 125 -22.39 -10.62 15.34
CA THR A 125 -20.94 -10.68 15.17
C THR A 125 -20.37 -9.29 15.39
N ASP A 126 -19.14 -9.24 15.89
CA ASP A 126 -18.43 -7.99 16.13
C ASP A 126 -17.76 -7.44 14.85
N ALA A 127 -17.93 -8.12 13.70
CA ALA A 127 -17.21 -7.84 12.45
C ALA A 127 -18.15 -7.66 11.26
N TYR A 128 -18.48 -6.40 10.94
CA TYR A 128 -19.30 -6.04 9.78
C TYR A 128 -18.46 -5.87 8.49
N LEU A 129 -17.14 -5.64 8.62
CA LEU A 129 -16.21 -5.33 7.53
C LEU A 129 -15.15 -6.41 7.27
N ILE A 130 -15.12 -7.47 8.08
CA ILE A 130 -14.12 -8.54 8.04
C ILE A 130 -14.88 -9.86 8.22
N LEU A 131 -14.37 -10.95 7.64
CA LEU A 131 -14.91 -12.28 7.92
C LEU A 131 -14.81 -12.52 9.44
N PRO A 132 -15.92 -12.81 10.14
CA PRO A 132 -15.86 -13.16 11.55
C PRO A 132 -15.00 -14.41 11.77
N ASP A 133 -14.50 -14.57 12.99
CA ASP A 133 -13.72 -15.75 13.38
C ASP A 133 -14.45 -17.07 13.06
N HIS A 134 -13.71 -18.17 13.02
CA HIS A 134 -14.32 -19.48 12.88
C HIS A 134 -15.25 -19.75 14.07
N GLY A 135 -16.50 -20.08 13.78
CA GLY A 135 -17.52 -20.15 14.81
C GLY A 135 -18.94 -20.29 14.30
N SER A 136 -19.86 -20.25 15.25
CA SER A 136 -21.30 -20.30 15.03
C SER A 136 -21.91 -19.03 15.60
N TYR A 137 -22.63 -18.29 14.77
CA TYR A 137 -23.20 -16.99 15.10
C TYR A 137 -24.72 -17.01 14.96
N ASP A 138 -25.41 -16.41 15.92
CA ASP A 138 -26.86 -16.25 15.88
C ASP A 138 -27.23 -15.15 14.88
N CYS A 139 -28.13 -15.48 13.95
CA CYS A 139 -28.56 -14.56 12.91
C CYS A 139 -30.08 -14.47 12.80
N THR A 140 -30.55 -13.31 12.37
CA THR A 140 -31.92 -13.08 11.95
C THR A 140 -31.93 -12.69 10.49
N PHE A 141 -32.85 -13.21 9.69
CA PHE A 141 -32.99 -12.85 8.27
C PHE A 141 -34.40 -13.12 7.75
N THR A 142 -34.72 -12.57 6.59
CA THR A 142 -35.94 -12.84 5.85
C THR A 142 -35.62 -13.79 4.71
N SER A 143 -36.26 -14.95 4.71
CA SER A 143 -36.13 -15.92 3.61
C SER A 143 -36.72 -15.39 2.31
N LYS A 144 -36.34 -15.99 1.18
CA LYS A 144 -36.90 -15.68 -0.15
C LYS A 144 -38.43 -15.69 -0.20
N ASP A 145 -39.07 -16.52 0.63
CA ASP A 145 -40.53 -16.63 0.73
C ASP A 145 -41.18 -15.53 1.58
N GLY A 146 -40.41 -14.53 2.02
CA GLY A 146 -40.86 -13.45 2.90
C GLY A 146 -41.04 -13.84 4.36
N LYS A 147 -40.69 -15.09 4.75
CA LYS A 147 -40.77 -15.54 6.14
C LYS A 147 -39.57 -15.04 6.92
N SER A 148 -39.83 -14.37 8.04
CA SER A 148 -38.80 -13.94 9.00
C SER A 148 -38.30 -15.14 9.81
N VAL A 149 -37.00 -15.35 9.79
CA VAL A 149 -36.26 -16.35 10.55
C VAL A 149 -35.52 -15.63 11.67
N THR A 150 -35.95 -15.84 12.92
CA THR A 150 -35.39 -15.16 14.10
C THR A 150 -34.33 -15.98 14.85
N LYS A 151 -34.16 -17.26 14.47
CA LYS A 151 -33.19 -18.20 15.04
C LYS A 151 -32.39 -18.88 13.94
N GLY A 152 -31.79 -18.10 13.06
CA GLY A 152 -30.84 -18.60 12.08
C GLY A 152 -29.46 -18.79 12.70
N THR A 153 -28.65 -19.63 12.08
CA THR A 153 -27.27 -19.85 12.50
C THR A 153 -26.33 -19.69 11.32
N LEU A 154 -25.35 -18.81 11.44
CA LEU A 154 -24.24 -18.70 10.50
C LEU A 154 -23.06 -19.49 11.03
N VAL A 155 -22.59 -20.46 10.26
CA VAL A 155 -21.42 -21.27 10.58
C VAL A 155 -20.29 -20.90 9.64
N ILE A 156 -19.15 -20.53 10.20
CA ILE A 156 -17.91 -20.24 9.49
C ILE A 156 -16.88 -21.29 9.91
N THR A 157 -16.45 -22.13 8.98
CA THR A 157 -15.46 -23.18 9.24
C THR A 157 -14.06 -22.76 8.83
N GLU A 158 -13.06 -23.57 9.22
CA GLU A 158 -11.72 -23.50 8.65
C GLU A 158 -11.78 -23.54 7.11
N GLY A 159 -10.93 -22.74 6.46
CA GLY A 159 -10.93 -22.56 5.01
C GLY A 159 -12.03 -21.64 4.49
N GLU A 160 -12.52 -20.71 5.31
CA GLU A 160 -13.41 -19.61 4.90
C GLU A 160 -14.72 -20.10 4.24
N LYS A 161 -15.19 -21.28 4.66
CA LYS A 161 -16.47 -21.81 4.20
C LYS A 161 -17.58 -21.34 5.11
N VAL A 162 -18.59 -20.75 4.50
CA VAL A 162 -19.71 -20.14 5.20
C VAL A 162 -21.00 -20.87 4.88
N GLY A 163 -21.77 -21.21 5.91
CA GLY A 163 -23.10 -21.80 5.79
C GLY A 163 -24.12 -21.03 6.61
N LEU A 164 -25.22 -20.64 6.00
CA LEU A 164 -26.37 -20.08 6.71
C LEU A 164 -27.42 -21.16 6.89
N TYR A 165 -27.90 -21.35 8.12
CA TYR A 165 -28.86 -22.37 8.51
C TYR A 165 -30.13 -21.72 9.07
N ASP A 166 -31.28 -22.33 8.77
CA ASP A 166 -32.57 -21.91 9.31
C ASP A 166 -32.78 -22.42 10.76
N ALA A 167 -33.93 -22.06 11.35
CA ALA A 167 -34.29 -22.46 12.71
C ALA A 167 -34.45 -23.99 12.91
N ASN A 168 -34.52 -24.77 11.83
CA ASN A 168 -34.60 -26.23 11.85
C ASN A 168 -33.23 -26.89 11.64
N GLY A 169 -32.15 -26.10 11.53
CA GLY A 169 -30.82 -26.59 11.21
C GLY A 169 -30.67 -27.01 9.74
N LYS A 170 -31.58 -26.62 8.87
CA LYS A 170 -31.48 -26.86 7.43
C LYS A 170 -30.64 -25.76 6.80
N LEU A 171 -29.68 -26.14 5.95
CA LEU A 171 -28.93 -25.18 5.17
C LEU A 171 -29.89 -24.38 4.30
N VAL A 172 -29.78 -23.06 4.35
CA VAL A 172 -30.50 -22.15 3.45
C VAL A 172 -29.90 -22.34 2.06
N GLU A 173 -30.51 -23.23 1.27
CA GLU A 173 -30.06 -23.51 -0.08
C GLU A 173 -30.67 -22.52 -1.07
N THR A 174 -29.85 -22.08 -2.01
CA THR A 174 -30.29 -21.34 -3.17
C THR A 174 -30.80 -22.32 -4.23
N SER A 175 -32.11 -22.53 -4.29
CA SER A 175 -32.75 -22.91 -5.56
C SER A 175 -32.69 -21.74 -6.55
#